data_AF-X1HAM8-F1
#
_entry.id   AF-X1HAM8-F1
#
_cell.length_a   1.000
_cell.length_b   1.000
_cell.length_c   1.000
_cell.angle_alpha   90.00
_cell.angle_beta   90.00
_cell.angle_gamma   90.00
#
_symmetry.space_group_name_H-M   'P 1'
#
loop_
_entity.id
_entity.type
_entity.pdbx_description
1 polymer ?
#
loop_
_entity_poly.entity_id
_entity_poly.type
_entity_poly.pdbx_seq_one_letter_code
_entity_poly.pdbx_strand_id
1 'polypeptide(L)' 'MPKPTFNENDKECQICGSIIWGKGQRVILEGAKITVCHNCAQHGTKIQKPSSYTYGKKPIQKKPYPATKRQTTNRILL' A
#
# COMPACT_ATOMS: atom_id res chain seq x y z
N MET A 1 -23.41 -2.83 6.22
CA MET A 1 -22.89 -1.67 5.45
C MET A 1 -22.79 -2.07 3.99
N PRO A 2 -23.56 -1.46 3.07
CA PRO A 2 -23.39 -1.72 1.64
C PRO A 2 -21.99 -1.27 1.22
N LYS A 3 -21.27 -2.14 0.51
CA LYS A 3 -19.98 -1.78 -0.09
C LYS A 3 -20.26 -0.79 -1.24
N PRO A 4 -19.44 0.26 -1.42
CA PRO A 4 -19.60 1.14 -2.58
C PRO A 4 -19.42 0.31 -3.85
N THR A 5 -20.52 0.08 -4.55
CA THR A 5 -20.55 -0.57 -5.86
C THR A 5 -20.02 0.46 -6.86
N PHE A 6 -18.80 0.23 -7.34
CA PHE A 6 -18.25 1.02 -8.45
C PHE A 6 -19.12 0.73 -9.68
N ASN A 7 -19.82 1.73 -10.18
CA ASN A 7 -20.66 1.61 -11.36
C ASN A 7 -19.77 1.55 -12.61
N GLU A 8 -20.29 0.98 -13.71
CA GLU A 8 -19.62 0.91 -15.01
C GLU A 8 -19.10 2.29 -15.48
N ASN A 9 -19.82 3.36 -15.14
CA ASN A 9 -19.49 4.76 -15.45
C ASN A 9 -18.30 5.32 -14.64
N ASP A 10 -17.85 4.65 -13.56
CA ASP A 10 -16.66 5.05 -12.81
C ASP A 10 -15.35 4.78 -13.59
N LYS A 11 -15.46 4.12 -14.74
CA LYS A 11 -14.36 3.90 -15.67
C LYS A 11 -14.14 5.07 -16.62
N GLU A 12 -15.03 6.06 -16.70
CA GLU A 12 -14.84 7.21 -17.61
C GLU A 12 -14.39 8.45 -16.84
N CYS A 13 -13.46 9.20 -17.43
CA CYS A 13 -12.99 10.45 -16.87
C CYS A 13 -14.06 11.53 -17.03
N GLN A 14 -14.56 12.08 -15.92
CA GLN A 14 -15.57 13.15 -15.94
C GLN A 14 -15.11 14.46 -16.61
N ILE A 15 -13.81 14.59 -16.91
CA ILE A 15 -13.23 15.79 -17.54
C ILE A 15 -13.03 15.62 -19.05
N CYS A 16 -12.57 14.44 -19.49
CA CYS A 16 -12.18 14.22 -20.89
C CYS A 16 -12.89 13.02 -21.56
N GLY A 17 -13.77 12.33 -20.85
CA GLY A 17 -14.49 11.15 -21.33
C GLY A 17 -13.62 9.90 -21.54
N SER A 18 -12.30 9.98 -21.39
CA SER A 18 -11.41 8.84 -21.63
C SER A 18 -11.53 7.78 -20.54
N ILE A 19 -11.26 6.52 -20.91
CA ILE A 19 -11.27 5.40 -19.96
C ILE A 19 -10.15 5.54 -18.94
N ILE A 20 -10.52 5.49 -17.65
CA ILE A 20 -9.66 5.43 -16.49
C ILE A 20 -9.18 3.99 -16.32
N TRP A 21 -7.87 3.80 -16.50
CA TRP A 21 -7.22 2.54 -16.21
C TRP A 21 -6.84 2.46 -14.73
N GLY A 22 -7.23 1.38 -14.06
CA GLY A 22 -6.94 1.15 -12.64
C GLY A 22 -7.87 1.92 -11.70
N LYS A 23 -7.31 2.56 -10.66
CA LYS A 23 -8.10 3.18 -9.57
C LYS A 23 -8.48 4.65 -9.82
N GLY A 24 -8.01 5.26 -10.90
CA GLY A 24 -8.14 6.70 -11.13
C GLY A 24 -7.47 7.56 -10.06
N GLN A 25 -7.58 8.88 -10.21
CA GLN A 25 -7.08 9.87 -9.25
C GLN A 25 -8.28 10.60 -8.64
N ARG A 26 -8.36 10.61 -7.31
CA ARG A 26 -9.41 11.36 -6.60
C ARG A 26 -8.95 12.78 -6.40
N VAL A 27 -9.69 13.72 -6.97
CA VAL A 27 -9.40 15.15 -6.91
C VAL A 27 -10.63 15.93 -6.43
N ILE A 28 -10.40 17.12 -5.92
CA ILE A 28 -11.42 18.14 -5.71
C ILE A 28 -11.37 19.08 -6.90
N LEU A 29 -12.48 19.23 -7.61
CA LEU A 29 -12.63 20.12 -8.76
C LEU A 29 -13.98 20.84 -8.61
N GLU A 30 -13.98 22.18 -8.63
CA GLU A 30 -15.16 23.01 -8.33
C GLU A 30 -15.85 22.63 -6.99
N GLY A 31 -15.07 22.25 -5.97
CA GLY A 31 -15.61 21.80 -4.67
C GLY A 31 -16.21 20.39 -4.66
N ALA A 32 -16.33 19.74 -5.82
CA ALA A 32 -16.82 18.37 -5.95
C ALA A 32 -15.68 17.35 -5.86
N LYS A 33 -15.92 16.24 -5.16
CA LYS A 33 -14.97 15.10 -5.07
C LYS A 33 -15.24 14.14 -6.22
N ILE A 34 -14.36 14.13 -7.20
CA ILE A 34 -14.51 13.33 -8.42
C ILE A 34 -13.31 12.41 -8.66
N THR A 35 -13.49 11.38 -9.49
CA THR A 35 -12.43 10.49 -9.94
C THR A 35 -12.12 10.79 -11.40
N VAL A 36 -10.84 11.01 -11.70
CA VAL A 36 -10.37 11.39 -13.04
C VAL A 36 -9.19 10.52 -13.50
N CYS A 37 -8.87 10.57 -14.79
CA CYS A 37 -7.67 9.94 -15.34
C CYS A 37 -6.38 10.63 -14.84
N HIS A 38 -5.21 10.02 -15.08
CA HIS A 38 -3.94 10.57 -14.62
C HIS A 38 -3.65 11.98 -15.18
N ASN A 39 -3.99 12.22 -16.45
CA ASN A 39 -3.76 13.50 -17.11
C ASN A 39 -4.63 14.61 -16.53
N CYS A 40 -5.93 14.35 -16.37
CA CYS A 40 -6.88 15.35 -15.85
C CYS A 40 -6.72 15.64 -14.35
N ALA A 41 -5.96 14.83 -13.62
CA ALA A 41 -5.70 15.05 -12.20
C ALA A 41 -4.99 16.38 -11.90
N GLN A 42 -4.36 17.01 -12.91
CA GLN A 42 -3.73 18.32 -12.78
C GLN A 42 -4.74 19.47 -12.65
N HIS A 43 -5.99 19.28 -13.09
CA HIS A 43 -7.02 20.32 -13.06
C HIS A 43 -7.73 20.45 -11.71
N GLY A 44 -7.41 19.57 -10.75
CA GLY A 44 -8.02 19.59 -9.43
C GLY A 44 -6.99 19.39 -8.31
N THR A 45 -7.43 19.56 -7.07
CA THR A 45 -6.59 19.33 -5.90
C THR A 45 -6.61 17.85 -5.53
N LYS A 46 -5.44 17.18 -5.60
CA LYS A 46 -5.32 15.75 -5.26
C LYS A 46 -5.66 15.50 -3.80
N ILE A 47 -6.56 14.54 -3.56
CA ILE A 47 -6.91 14.10 -2.21
C ILE A 47 -5.87 13.07 -1.76
N GLN A 48 -4.87 13.50 -0.98
CA GLN A 48 -3.94 12.58 -0.35
C GLN A 48 -4.69 11.80 0.74
N LYS A 49 -4.69 10.47 0.64
CA LYS A 49 -5.05 9.66 1.81
C LYS A 49 -3.86 9.73 2.77
N PRO A 50 -4.04 10.06 4.05
CA PRO A 50 -2.98 9.87 5.02
C PRO A 50 -2.57 8.40 4.91
N SER A 51 -1.31 8.14 4.57
CA SER A 51 -0.82 6.77 4.60
C SER A 51 -0.85 6.38 6.07
N SER A 52 -1.79 5.50 6.43
CA SER A 52 -1.69 4.75 7.69
C SER A 52 -0.59 3.71 7.49
N TYR A 53 0.62 4.14 7.14
CA TYR A 53 1.80 3.32 7.30
C TYR A 53 2.21 3.45 8.76
N THR A 54 1.38 2.89 9.64
CA THR A 54 1.87 2.48 10.94
C THR A 54 2.90 1.41 10.60
N TYR A 55 4.17 1.81 10.55
CA TYR A 55 5.30 0.90 10.52
C TYR A 55 5.23 0.16 11.86
N GLY A 56 4.36 -0.85 11.92
CA GLY A 56 4.29 -1.79 13.01
C GLY A 56 5.68 -2.39 13.03
N LYS A 57 6.51 -1.94 13.97
CA LYS A 57 7.75 -2.59 14.30
C LYS A 57 7.36 -4.01 14.69
N LYS A 58 7.39 -4.95 13.74
CA LYS A 58 7.28 -6.36 14.06
C LYS A 58 8.41 -6.59 15.06
N PRO A 59 8.13 -7.02 16.30
CA PRO A 59 9.22 -7.38 17.20
C PRO A 59 10.02 -8.44 16.46
N ILE A 60 11.30 -8.15 16.21
CA ILE A 60 12.25 -9.13 15.70
C ILE A 60 12.30 -10.20 16.78
N GLN A 61 11.52 -11.27 16.62
CA GLN A 61 11.66 -12.47 17.41
C GLN A 61 13.05 -13.01 17.08
N LYS A 62 14.04 -12.66 17.89
CA LYS A 62 15.37 -13.26 17.82
C LYS A 62 15.14 -14.75 18.07
N LYS A 63 15.14 -15.57 17.01
CA LYS A 63 15.22 -17.02 17.16
C LYS A 63 16.45 -17.29 18.03
N PRO A 64 16.33 -18.01 19.16
CA PRO A 64 17.52 -18.42 19.89
C PRO A 64 18.36 -19.26 18.95
N TYR A 65 19.60 -18.81 18.68
CA TYR A 65 20.58 -19.63 17.98
C TYR A 65 20.73 -20.94 18.77
N PRO A 66 20.69 -22.12 18.11
CA PRO A 66 20.91 -23.37 18.80
C PRO A 66 22.32 -23.36 19.41
N ALA A 67 22.40 -23.56 20.72
CA ALA A 67 23.67 -23.70 21.42
C ALA A 67 24.45 -24.87 20.80
N THR A 68 25.51 -24.55 20.06
CA THR A 68 26.46 -25.56 19.57
C THR A 68 27.01 -26.30 20.79
N LYS A 69 26.65 -27.60 20.92
CA LYS A 69 27.22 -28.47 21.93
C LYS A 69 28.75 -28.45 21.76
N ARG A 70 29.45 -27.98 22.80
CA ARG A 70 30.89 -28.17 22.96
C ARG A 70 31.16 -29.68 22.90
N GLN A 71 31.88 -30.15 21.89
CA GLN A 71 32.46 -31.48 21.89
C GLN A 71 33.73 -31.42 22.74
N THR A 72 33.61 -31.83 24.00
CA THR A 72 34.76 -32.12 24.84
C THR A 72 35.34 -33.45 24.37
N THR A 73 36.46 -33.42 23.65
CA THR A 73 37.28 -34.61 23.44
C THR A 73 38.45 -34.59 24.43
N ASN A 74 38.35 -35.46 25.45
CA ASN A 74 39.48 -35.88 26.26
C ASN A 74 39.95 -37.24 25.75
N ARG A 75 41.26 -37.38 25.46
CA ARG A 75 42.13 -38.59 25.33
C ARG A 75 43.12 -38.37 24.17
N ILE A 76 44.44 -38.56 24.27
CA ILE A 76 45.30 -39.38 25.14
C ILE A 76 46.72 -38.77 25.11
N LEU A 77 47.43 -38.81 26.25
CA LEU A 77 48.87 -38.58 26.38
C LEU A 77 49.67 -39.68 25.66
N LEU A 78 50.64 -39.30 24.83
CA LEU A 78 51.74 -40.16 24.36
C LEU A 78 52.99 -39.83 25.17
#